data_AF-A0A233HKG6-F1
#
_entry.id   AF-A0A233HKG6-F1
#
_cell.length_a   1.000
_cell.length_b   1.000
_cell.length_c   1.000
_cell.angle_alpha   90.00
_cell.angle_beta   90.00
_cell.angle_gamma   90.00
#
_symmetry.space_group_name_H-M   'P 1'
#
loop_
_entity.id
_entity.type
_entity.pdbx_description
1 polymer ?
#
loop_
_entity_poly.entity_id
_entity_poly.type
_entity_poly.pdbx_seq_one_letter_code
_entity_poly.pdbx_strand_id
1 'polypeptide(L)'
;MVNKLIKIIYLAATFLIVNELTSLDDPLQFIDLSSLLIVAIPTLLAGGIGWLTSKSSALSCSFFTSIFSGVLGLIMGLVQTFSNSNGDATAIHVGISVALLPLFYGVSIGLFLLPFHIVGRK
;
A
#
# COMPACT_ATOMS: atom_id res chain seq x y z
N MET A 1 8.28 -7.46 26.89
CA MET A 1 7.42 -6.25 26.90
C MET A 1 7.24 -5.64 25.51
N VAL A 2 8.32 -5.34 24.79
CA VAL A 2 8.30 -4.69 23.45
C VAL A 2 7.34 -5.37 22.45
N ASN A 3 7.31 -6.71 22.42
CA ASN A 3 6.45 -7.46 21.50
C ASN A 3 4.93 -7.33 21.80
N LYS A 4 4.54 -7.00 23.03
CA LYS A 4 3.14 -6.68 23.36
C LYS A 4 2.79 -5.24 22.96
N LEU A 5 3.71 -4.31 23.19
CA LEU A 5 3.54 -2.90 22.83
C LEU A 5 3.35 -2.73 21.31
N ILE A 6 4.18 -3.40 20.50
CA ILE A 6 4.08 -3.36 19.03
C ILE A 6 2.70 -3.87 18.56
N LYS A 7 2.20 -4.95 19.15
CA LYS A 7 0.88 -5.50 18.82
C LYS A 7 -0.25 -4.54 19.17
N ILE A 8 -0.15 -3.85 20.32
CA ILE A 8 -1.14 -2.87 20.76
C ILE A 8 -1.13 -1.64 19.85
N ILE A 9 0.06 -1.13 19.51
CA ILE A 9 0.20 0.02 18.58
C ILE A 9 -0.34 -0.35 17.20
N TYR A 10 -0.05 -1.56 16.71
CA TYR A 10 -0.57 -2.06 15.45
C TYR A 10 -2.10 -2.11 15.46
N LEU A 11 -2.71 -2.72 16.48
CA LEU A 11 -4.17 -2.79 16.64
C LEU A 11 -4.81 -1.41 16.72
N ALA A 12 -4.23 -0.49 17.49
CA ALA A 12 -4.70 0.87 17.63
C ALA A 12 -4.65 1.63 16.29
N ALA A 13 -3.55 1.49 15.55
CA ALA A 13 -3.39 2.09 14.23
C ALA A 13 -4.40 1.51 13.22
N THR A 14 -4.60 0.18 13.22
CA THR A 14 -5.59 -0.46 12.34
C THR A 14 -7.01 0.03 12.64
N PHE A 15 -7.40 0.09 13.92
CA PHE A 15 -8.73 0.58 14.30
C PHE A 15 -8.94 2.05 13.95
N LEU A 16 -7.91 2.90 14.13
CA LEU A 16 -7.97 4.30 13.71
C LEU A 16 -8.19 4.43 12.21
N ILE A 17 -7.42 3.70 11.39
CA ILE A 17 -7.53 3.74 9.93
C ILE A 17 -8.92 3.25 9.47
N VAL A 18 -9.42 2.15 10.06
CA VAL A 18 -10.74 1.62 9.73
C VAL A 18 -11.85 2.59 10.12
N ASN A 19 -11.77 3.19 11.31
CA ASN A 19 -12.75 4.17 11.78
C ASN A 19 -12.83 5.38 10.84
N GLU A 20 -11.68 5.87 10.41
CA GLU A 20 -11.63 7.04 9.52
C GLU A 20 -12.13 6.71 8.12
N LEU A 21 -11.82 5.53 7.60
CA LEU A 21 -12.38 5.03 6.34
C LEU A 21 -13.92 4.88 6.41
N THR A 22 -14.46 4.43 7.54
CA THR A 22 -15.91 4.30 7.73
C THR A 22 -16.62 5.64 7.97
N SER A 23 -15.88 6.68 8.37
CA SER A 23 -16.42 8.02 8.57
C SER A 23 -16.54 8.84 7.28
N LEU A 24 -15.99 8.33 6.18
CA LEU A 24 -16.12 8.94 4.86
C LEU A 24 -17.50 8.61 4.28
N ASP A 25 -18.28 9.64 3.93
CA ASP A 25 -19.64 9.52 3.37
C ASP A 25 -19.69 8.73 2.05
N ASP A 26 -18.57 8.63 1.32
CA ASP A 26 -18.45 7.83 0.10
C ASP A 26 -17.09 7.13 0.01
N PRO A 27 -16.94 5.95 0.65
CA PRO A 27 -15.67 5.22 0.65
C PRO A 27 -15.29 4.71 -0.74
N LEU A 28 -16.24 4.63 -1.68
CA LEU A 28 -15.98 4.18 -3.06
C LEU A 28 -15.13 5.20 -3.84
N GLN A 29 -15.17 6.49 -3.50
CA GLN A 29 -14.30 7.50 -4.12
C GLN A 29 -12.81 7.25 -3.89
N PHE A 30 -12.46 6.53 -2.83
CA PHE A 30 -11.07 6.20 -2.50
C PHE A 30 -10.63 4.86 -3.09
N ILE A 31 -11.56 4.05 -3.60
CA ILE A 31 -11.28 2.73 -4.18
C ILE A 31 -11.04 2.88 -5.69
N ASP A 32 -9.81 3.28 -6.04
CA ASP A 32 -9.31 3.10 -7.41
C ASP A 32 -8.71 1.70 -7.59
N LEU A 33 -9.44 0.86 -8.33
CA LEU A 33 -9.01 -0.50 -8.67
C LEU A 33 -7.70 -0.50 -9.45
N SER A 34 -7.45 0.50 -10.31
CA SER A 34 -6.23 0.54 -11.13
C SER A 34 -5.00 0.73 -10.25
N SER A 35 -5.04 1.71 -9.35
CA SER A 35 -4.00 1.96 -8.35
C SER A 35 -3.80 0.77 -7.42
N LEU A 36 -4.87 0.07 -7.03
CA LEU A 36 -4.76 -1.15 -6.22
C LEU A 36 -4.07 -2.28 -6.98
N LEU A 37 -4.41 -2.52 -8.24
CA LEU A 37 -3.85 -3.61 -9.04
C LEU A 37 -2.36 -3.43 -9.34
N ILE A 38 -1.91 -2.18 -9.55
CA ILE A 38 -0.49 -1.83 -9.71
C ILE A 38 0.35 -2.31 -8.51
N VAL A 39 -0.26 -2.38 -7.32
CA VAL A 39 0.40 -2.81 -6.10
C VAL A 39 0.15 -4.29 -5.81
N ALA A 40 -1.10 -4.72 -5.87
CA ALA A 40 -1.55 -6.05 -5.45
C ALA A 40 -0.99 -7.15 -6.36
N ILE A 41 -0.97 -6.96 -7.68
CA ILE A 41 -0.50 -8.00 -8.61
C ILE A 41 1.00 -8.28 -8.39
N PRO A 42 1.91 -7.28 -8.43
CA PRO A 42 3.32 -7.54 -8.15
C PRO A 42 3.55 -8.15 -6.77
N THR A 43 2.80 -7.70 -5.75
CA THR A 43 2.90 -8.22 -4.38
C THR A 43 2.55 -9.70 -4.30
N LEU A 44 1.44 -10.11 -4.90
CA LEU A 44 1.01 -11.51 -4.94
C LEU A 44 1.99 -12.38 -5.73
N LEU A 45 2.48 -11.90 -6.86
CA LEU A 45 3.50 -12.60 -7.66
C LEU A 45 4.80 -12.79 -6.88
N ALA A 46 5.29 -11.74 -6.22
CA ALA A 46 6.49 -11.81 -5.39
C ALA A 46 6.30 -12.76 -4.20
N GLY A 47 5.12 -12.75 -3.58
CA GLY A 47 4.76 -13.70 -2.54
C GLY A 47 4.75 -15.15 -3.03
N GLY A 48 4.15 -15.40 -4.21
CA GLY A 48 4.13 -16.72 -4.84
C GLY A 48 5.53 -17.24 -5.16
N ILE A 49 6.41 -16.39 -5.70
CA ILE A 49 7.82 -16.74 -5.97
C ILE A 49 8.55 -17.03 -4.65
N GLY A 50 8.40 -16.17 -3.65
CA GLY A 50 9.03 -16.38 -2.34
C GLY A 50 8.55 -17.66 -1.64
N TRP A 51 7.29 -18.07 -1.87
CA TRP A 51 6.71 -19.29 -1.33
C TRP A 51 7.39 -20.56 -1.82
N LEU A 52 7.95 -20.54 -3.05
CA LEU A 52 8.75 -21.65 -3.57
C LEU A 52 10.02 -21.89 -2.75
N THR A 53 10.50 -20.88 -2.03
CA THR A 53 11.67 -20.97 -1.15
C THR A 53 11.26 -21.26 0.29
N SER A 54 10.44 -20.39 0.89
CA SER A 54 9.95 -20.57 2.26
C SER A 54 8.81 -19.60 2.58
N LYS A 55 8.02 -19.89 3.62
CA LYS A 55 6.99 -18.96 4.11
C LYS A 55 7.55 -17.60 4.53
N SER A 56 8.75 -17.60 5.14
CA SER A 56 9.42 -16.37 5.57
C SER A 56 9.89 -15.53 4.37
N SER A 57 10.37 -16.20 3.32
CA SER A 57 10.74 -15.56 2.05
C SER A 57 9.49 -14.97 1.35
N ALA A 58 8.39 -15.72 1.28
CA ALA A 58 7.12 -15.24 0.73
C ALA A 58 6.63 -13.94 1.39
N LEU A 59 6.65 -13.89 2.72
CA LEU A 59 6.23 -12.71 3.48
C LEU A 59 7.20 -11.55 3.28
N SER A 60 8.50 -11.81 3.27
CA SER A 60 9.53 -10.79 3.02
C SER A 60 9.38 -10.18 1.62
N CYS A 61 9.27 -11.02 0.59
CA CYS A 61 9.08 -10.59 -0.80
C CYS A 61 7.78 -9.79 -0.94
N SER A 62 6.66 -10.29 -0.42
CA SER A 62 5.37 -9.58 -0.46
C SER A 62 5.46 -8.21 0.22
N PHE A 63 6.07 -8.15 1.40
CA PHE A 63 6.24 -6.90 2.14
C PHE A 63 7.05 -5.87 1.34
N PHE A 64 8.24 -6.23 0.88
CA PHE A 64 9.10 -5.31 0.12
C PHE A 64 8.47 -4.91 -1.21
N THR A 65 7.88 -5.86 -1.93
CA THR A 65 7.27 -5.58 -3.23
C THR A 65 6.06 -4.67 -3.09
N SER A 66 5.24 -4.79 -2.04
CA SER A 66 4.09 -3.90 -1.81
C SER A 66 4.50 -2.43 -1.64
N ILE A 67 5.56 -2.17 -0.87
CA ILE A 67 6.07 -0.79 -0.69
C ILE A 67 6.70 -0.29 -1.98
N PHE A 68 7.50 -1.12 -2.65
CA PHE A 68 8.21 -0.71 -3.85
C PHE A 68 7.26 -0.45 -5.03
N SER A 69 6.25 -1.29 -5.23
CA SER A 69 5.22 -1.08 -6.26
C SER A 69 4.37 0.17 -5.97
N GLY A 70 4.07 0.45 -4.70
CA GLY A 70 3.41 1.68 -4.30
C GLY A 70 4.21 2.94 -4.64
N VAL A 71 5.52 2.94 -4.36
CA VAL A 71 6.43 4.05 -4.74
C VAL A 71 6.54 4.21 -6.26
N LEU A 72 6.68 3.10 -7.00
CA LEU A 72 6.70 3.16 -8.47
C LEU A 72 5.39 3.68 -9.05
N GLY A 73 4.24 3.24 -8.51
CA GLY A 73 2.93 3.73 -8.91
C GLY A 73 2.78 5.24 -8.68
N LEU A 74 3.29 5.76 -7.56
CA LEU A 74 3.34 7.20 -7.30
C LEU A 74 4.19 7.94 -8.35
N ILE A 75 5.39 7.45 -8.64
CA ILE A 75 6.27 8.08 -9.64
C ILE A 75 5.59 8.10 -11.01
N MET A 76 4.99 6.98 -11.43
CA MET A 76 4.27 6.89 -12.70
C MET A 76 3.07 7.84 -12.75
N GLY A 77 2.27 7.90 -11.68
CA GLY A 77 1.12 8.80 -11.57
C GLY A 77 1.52 10.27 -11.64
N LEU A 78 2.62 10.65 -10.98
CA LEU A 78 3.16 12.02 -11.06
C LEU A 78 3.66 12.35 -12.46
N VAL A 79 4.43 11.46 -13.11
CA VAL A 79 4.89 11.64 -14.48
C VAL A 79 3.71 11.86 -15.43
N GLN A 80 2.67 11.03 -15.31
CA GLN A 80 1.48 11.14 -16.14
C GLN A 80 0.68 12.42 -15.87
N THR A 81 0.58 12.82 -14.61
CA THR A 81 -0.07 14.08 -14.21
C THR A 81 0.63 15.30 -14.82
N PHE A 82 1.96 15.39 -14.72
CA PHE A 82 2.71 16.51 -15.27
C PHE A 82 2.80 16.49 -16.80
N SER A 83 2.70 15.30 -17.41
CA SER A 83 2.71 15.16 -18.87
C SER A 83 1.39 15.58 -19.51
N ASN A 84 0.25 15.37 -18.84
CA ASN A 84 -1.09 15.57 -19.42
C ASN A 84 -1.82 16.83 -18.93
N SER A 85 -1.39 17.42 -17.82
CA SER A 85 -2.10 18.56 -17.22
C SER A 85 -1.93 19.87 -17.97
N ASN A 86 -0.94 20.02 -18.87
CA ASN A 86 -0.68 21.26 -19.63
C ASN A 86 -0.65 22.54 -18.76
N GLY A 87 -0.31 22.43 -17.47
CA GLY A 87 -0.29 23.55 -16.53
C GLY A 87 -1.65 23.90 -15.89
N ASP A 88 -2.72 23.13 -16.12
CA ASP A 88 -3.99 23.29 -15.40
C ASP A 88 -3.83 22.86 -13.93
N ALA A 89 -3.90 23.85 -13.03
CA ALA A 89 -3.77 23.65 -11.60
C ALA A 89 -4.81 22.68 -11.03
N THR A 90 -6.02 22.63 -11.59
CA THR A 90 -7.10 21.73 -11.15
C THR A 90 -6.75 20.29 -11.52
N ALA A 91 -6.33 20.06 -12.77
CA ALA A 91 -5.90 18.76 -13.24
C ALA A 91 -4.65 18.25 -12.50
N ILE A 92 -3.71 19.13 -12.18
CA ILE A 92 -2.52 18.80 -11.38
C ILE A 92 -2.94 18.35 -9.97
N HIS A 93 -3.82 19.08 -9.31
CA HIS A 93 -4.26 18.75 -7.96
C HIS A 93 -4.94 17.37 -7.93
N VAL A 94 -5.92 17.15 -8.81
CA VAL A 94 -6.61 15.85 -8.92
C VAL A 94 -5.62 14.73 -9.26
N GLY A 95 -4.71 14.96 -10.21
CA GLY A 95 -3.72 13.97 -10.62
C GLY A 95 -2.75 13.58 -9.49
N ILE A 96 -2.30 14.54 -8.68
CA ILE A 96 -1.45 14.27 -7.50
C ILE A 96 -2.22 13.43 -6.47
N SER A 97 -3.49 13.74 -6.19
CA SER A 97 -4.33 12.96 -5.27
C SER A 97 -4.46 11.50 -5.73
N VAL A 98 -4.68 11.29 -7.03
CA VAL A 98 -4.75 9.93 -7.61
C VAL A 98 -3.39 9.23 -7.58
N ALA A 99 -2.30 9.95 -7.87
CA ALA A 99 -0.95 9.40 -7.84
C ALA A 99 -0.51 8.93 -6.44
N LEU A 100 -1.12 9.43 -5.37
CA LEU A 100 -0.85 8.97 -4.00
C LEU A 100 -1.53 7.64 -3.65
N LEU A 101 -2.56 7.22 -4.39
CA LEU A 101 -3.32 6.00 -4.08
C LEU A 101 -2.47 4.72 -4.14
N PRO A 102 -1.60 4.48 -5.14
CA PRO A 102 -0.70 3.33 -5.14
C PRO A 102 0.20 3.29 -3.90
N LEU A 103 0.72 4.43 -3.45
CA LEU A 103 1.54 4.48 -2.25
C LEU A 103 0.70 4.13 -1.01
N PHE A 104 -0.51 4.66 -0.90
CA PHE A 104 -1.44 4.33 0.17
C PHE A 104 -1.73 2.82 0.23
N TYR A 105 -2.01 2.19 -0.92
CA TYR A 105 -2.24 0.74 -0.98
C TYR A 105 -0.99 -0.06 -0.63
N GLY A 106 0.18 0.34 -1.14
CA GLY A 106 1.45 -0.31 -0.84
C GLY A 106 1.75 -0.32 0.66
N VAL A 107 1.59 0.84 1.32
CA VAL A 107 1.77 0.97 2.76
C VAL A 107 0.72 0.18 3.53
N SER A 108 -0.54 0.22 3.12
CA SER A 108 -1.62 -0.51 3.79
C SER A 108 -1.42 -2.03 3.75
N ILE A 109 -1.07 -2.56 2.58
CA ILE A 109 -0.73 -3.99 2.42
C ILE A 109 0.54 -4.33 3.20
N GLY A 110 1.56 -3.49 3.13
CA GLY A 110 2.80 -3.66 3.88
C GLY A 110 2.57 -3.70 5.41
N LEU A 111 1.74 -2.80 5.94
CA LEU A 111 1.34 -2.80 7.35
C LEU A 111 0.59 -4.09 7.70
N PHE A 112 -0.34 -4.53 6.86
CA PHE A 112 -1.05 -5.80 7.05
C PHE A 112 -0.11 -7.02 7.11
N LEU A 113 0.95 -7.02 6.29
CA LEU A 113 1.94 -8.09 6.22
C LEU A 113 3.01 -8.01 7.33
N LEU A 114 3.28 -6.81 7.86
CA LEU A 114 4.32 -6.53 8.84
C LEU A 114 4.33 -7.47 10.06
N PRO A 115 3.20 -7.76 10.75
CA PRO A 115 3.23 -8.66 11.91
C PRO A 115 3.64 -10.09 11.53
N PHE A 116 3.24 -10.58 10.36
CA PHE A 116 3.60 -11.91 9.87
C PHE A 116 5.07 -11.97 9.47
N HIS A 117 5.57 -10.92 8.83
CA HIS A 117 6.98 -10.77 8.47
C HIS A 117 7.90 -10.76 9.70
N ILE A 118 7.52 -10.04 10.76
CA ILE A 118 8.31 -9.97 12.01
C ILE A 118 8.29 -11.32 12.74
N VAL A 119 7.15 -12.02 12.79
CA VAL A 119 7.04 -13.33 13.46
C VAL A 119 7.78 -14.42 12.69
N GLY A 120 7.74 -14.41 11.36
CA GLY A 120 8.39 -15.41 10.51
C GLY A 120 9.92 -15.32 10.44
N ARG A 121 10.54 -14.33 11.10
CA ARG A 121 12.01 -14.19 11.24
C ARG A 121 12.58 -14.80 12.52
N LYS A 122 11.72 -15.29 13.42
CA LYS A 122 12.12 -16.06 14.61
C LYS A 122 12.13 -17.55 14.30
#